data_AF-A0A497QPT1-F1
#
_entry.id   AF-A0A497QPT1-F1
#
_cell.length_a   1.000
_cell.length_b   1.000
_cell.length_c   1.000
_cell.angle_alpha   90.00
_cell.angle_beta   90.00
_cell.angle_gamma   90.00
#
_symmetry.space_group_name_H-M   'P 1'
#
loop_
_entity.id
_entity.type
_entity.pdbx_description
1 polymer ?
#
loop_
_entity_poly.entity_id
_entity_poly.type
_entity_poly.pdbx_seq_one_letter_code
_entity_poly.pdbx_strand_id
1 'polypeptide(L)'
;MVFLQFAQGLLDLWVKIFGDSGAWMLIFCGLMALVWFFYEGMRRGWIRRKKEDWEMDSVSRFLKFLIFLGIVLGLINVITAVITISLDIPPSFAYRDNVGNHYDLLTSISLLVMGLAMFIKPLQDVPIATIVGLIAGAAVALLLAMVIPSGFLSDSTVKWILVIVFVAITSIVGALLKVWVDGIEAVAKFLSWPPIALVLAAYCIVQGLFVLVGGTSLFVF
;
A
#
# COMPACT_ATOMS: atom_id res chain seq x y z
N MET A 1 11.35 8.09 -27.61
CA MET A 1 10.12 8.72 -28.13
C MET A 1 8.87 7.89 -27.86
N VAL A 2 8.83 6.61 -28.26
CA VAL A 2 7.67 5.70 -28.07
C VAL A 2 7.24 5.55 -26.60
N PHE A 3 8.19 5.39 -25.68
CA PHE A 3 7.88 5.26 -24.24
C PHE A 3 7.23 6.52 -23.65
N LEU A 4 7.63 7.71 -24.08
CA LEU A 4 7.06 8.98 -23.59
C LEU A 4 5.64 9.20 -24.10
N GLN A 5 5.37 8.88 -25.37
CA GLN A 5 4.01 8.96 -25.93
C GLN A 5 3.06 7.97 -25.27
N PHE A 6 3.53 6.75 -24.97
CA PHE A 6 2.75 5.77 -24.22
C PHE A 6 2.45 6.23 -22.79
N ALA A 7 3.44 6.78 -22.09
CA ALA A 7 3.27 7.32 -20.74
C ALA A 7 2.28 8.51 -20.71
N GLN A 8 2.35 9.40 -21.70
CA GLN A 8 1.39 10.51 -21.85
C GLN A 8 -0.02 9.99 -22.12
N GLY A 9 -0.19 9.03 -23.05
CA GLY A 9 -1.49 8.44 -23.33
C GLY A 9 -2.10 7.71 -22.12
N LEU A 10 -1.28 7.06 -21.31
CA LEU A 10 -1.72 6.50 -20.03
C LEU A 10 -2.14 7.59 -19.06
N LEU A 11 -1.35 8.66 -18.92
CA LEU A 11 -1.66 9.77 -18.03
C LEU A 11 -2.97 10.47 -18.42
N ASP A 12 -3.19 10.72 -19.71
CA ASP A 12 -4.44 11.32 -20.21
C ASP A 12 -5.66 10.43 -19.93
N LEU A 13 -5.51 9.11 -20.14
CA LEU A 13 -6.54 8.13 -19.82
C LEU A 13 -6.84 8.12 -18.32
N TRP A 14 -5.80 8.17 -17.48
CA TRP A 14 -5.92 8.25 -16.04
C TRP A 14 -6.62 9.51 -15.58
N VAL A 15 -6.20 10.69 -16.06
CA VAL A 15 -6.84 11.98 -15.74
C VAL A 15 -8.31 11.98 -16.15
N LYS A 16 -8.62 11.44 -17.34
CA LYS A 16 -10.01 11.37 -17.81
C LYS A 16 -10.91 10.49 -16.94
N ILE A 17 -10.38 9.38 -16.43
CA ILE A 17 -11.16 8.44 -15.61
C ILE A 17 -11.22 8.92 -14.15
N PHE A 18 -10.10 9.46 -13.65
CA PHE A 18 -9.87 9.60 -12.23
C PHE A 18 -9.59 11.03 -11.73
N GLY A 19 -9.17 11.94 -12.62
CA GLY A 19 -8.77 13.31 -12.28
C GLY A 19 -9.85 14.08 -11.51
N ASP A 20 -11.10 14.02 -11.97
CA ASP A 20 -12.25 14.69 -11.33
C ASP A 20 -12.93 13.84 -10.24
N SER A 21 -12.35 12.69 -9.89
CA SER A 21 -12.97 11.70 -9.00
C SER A 21 -12.27 11.55 -7.65
N GLY A 22 -11.36 12.47 -7.30
CA GLY A 22 -10.64 12.44 -6.02
C GLY A 22 -11.57 12.35 -4.81
N ALA A 23 -12.71 13.02 -4.85
CA ALA A 23 -13.72 12.92 -3.78
C ALA A 23 -14.35 11.52 -3.69
N TRP A 24 -14.66 10.88 -4.83
CA TRP A 24 -15.18 9.50 -4.87
C TRP A 24 -14.15 8.50 -4.33
N MET A 25 -12.88 8.68 -4.71
CA MET A 25 -11.78 7.86 -4.21
C MET A 25 -11.65 7.92 -2.70
N LEU A 26 -11.81 9.11 -2.12
CA LEU A 26 -11.76 9.28 -0.68
C LEU A 26 -12.94 8.59 0.02
N ILE A 27 -14.13 8.61 -0.58
CA ILE A 27 -15.28 7.86 -0.07
C ILE A 27 -15.00 6.35 -0.11
N PHE A 28 -14.44 5.83 -1.21
CA PHE A 28 -14.08 4.41 -1.29
C PHE A 28 -12.99 4.03 -0.28
N CYS A 29 -12.03 4.92 -0.03
CA CYS A 29 -11.09 4.81 1.09
C CYS A 29 -11.83 4.66 2.42
N GLY A 30 -12.81 5.51 2.69
CA GLY A 30 -13.59 5.45 3.92
C GLY A 30 -14.37 4.14 4.05
N LEU A 31 -15.00 3.67 2.97
CA LEU A 31 -15.71 2.39 2.95
C LEU A 31 -14.77 1.20 3.20
N MET A 32 -13.59 1.21 2.60
CA MET A 32 -12.58 0.16 2.82
C MET A 32 -12.02 0.19 4.25
N ALA A 33 -11.82 1.37 4.83
CA ALA A 33 -11.46 1.51 6.24
C ALA A 33 -12.58 0.99 7.18
N LEU A 34 -13.84 1.11 6.77
CA LEU A 34 -14.98 0.54 7.48
C LEU A 34 -14.99 -1.00 7.41
N VAL A 35 -14.70 -1.58 6.23
CA VAL A 35 -14.50 -3.03 6.08
C VAL A 35 -13.39 -3.52 7.01
N TRP A 36 -12.30 -2.77 7.10
CA TRP A 36 -11.20 -3.09 8.03
C TRP A 36 -11.60 -2.99 9.49
N PHE A 37 -12.39 -1.98 9.87
CA PHE A 37 -12.93 -1.87 11.22
C PHE A 37 -13.74 -3.11 11.59
N PHE A 38 -14.62 -3.57 10.71
CA PHE A 38 -15.39 -4.79 10.94
C PHE A 38 -14.51 -6.04 10.98
N TYR A 39 -13.57 -6.17 10.04
CA TYR A 39 -12.66 -7.32 10.00
C TYR A 39 -11.81 -7.41 11.27
N GLU A 40 -11.11 -6.34 11.61
CA GLU A 40 -10.19 -6.31 12.75
C GLU A 40 -10.95 -6.27 14.09
N GLY A 41 -12.12 -5.64 14.13
CA GLY A 41 -13.02 -5.66 15.29
C GLY A 41 -13.56 -7.05 15.58
N MET A 42 -13.88 -7.84 14.54
CA MET A 42 -14.21 -9.27 14.71
C MET A 42 -12.98 -10.08 15.11
N ARG A 43 -11.80 -9.81 14.51
CA ARG A 43 -10.55 -10.53 14.80
C ARG A 43 -10.08 -10.35 16.25
N ARG A 44 -10.12 -9.11 16.76
CA ARG A 44 -9.66 -8.78 18.13
C ARG A 44 -10.69 -9.09 19.21
N GLY A 45 -11.87 -9.55 18.82
CA GLY A 45 -12.92 -10.00 19.72
C GLY A 45 -13.76 -8.87 20.35
N TRP A 46 -13.80 -7.69 19.71
CA TRP A 46 -14.68 -6.59 20.14
C TRP A 46 -16.16 -6.92 19.92
N ILE A 47 -16.47 -7.68 18.86
CA ILE A 47 -17.86 -7.99 18.46
C ILE A 47 -18.25 -9.44 18.80
N ARG A 48 -17.30 -10.38 18.84
CA ARG A 48 -17.52 -11.80 19.16
C ARG A 48 -16.36 -12.35 20.01
N ARG A 49 -16.57 -13.44 20.77
CA ARG A 49 -15.49 -14.08 21.55
C ARG A 49 -14.30 -14.45 20.65
N LYS A 50 -13.09 -14.20 21.15
CA LYS A 50 -11.81 -14.58 20.55
C LYS A 50 -11.87 -16.06 20.15
N LYS A 51 -11.89 -16.36 18.86
CA LYS A 51 -11.62 -17.72 18.36
C LYS A 51 -10.11 -17.90 18.29
N GLU A 52 -9.63 -19.11 18.54
CA GLU A 52 -8.21 -19.43 18.45
C GLU A 52 -7.73 -19.23 17.00
N ASP A 53 -6.49 -18.75 16.81
CA ASP A 53 -5.97 -18.28 15.51
C ASP A 53 -6.04 -19.35 14.39
N TRP A 54 -6.10 -20.64 14.75
CA TRP A 54 -6.25 -21.75 13.81
C TRP A 54 -7.69 -21.96 13.31
N GLU A 55 -8.72 -21.49 14.01
CA GLU A 55 -10.11 -21.50 13.53
C GLU A 55 -10.43 -20.30 12.61
N MET A 56 -9.56 -19.27 12.64
CA MET A 56 -9.71 -18.07 11.82
C MET A 56 -9.37 -18.29 10.35
N ASP A 57 -8.76 -19.42 9.96
CA ASP A 57 -8.49 -19.71 8.56
C ASP A 57 -9.77 -20.00 7.73
N SER A 58 -10.93 -20.00 8.39
CA SER A 58 -12.25 -19.96 7.77
C SER A 58 -12.70 -18.55 7.32
N VAL A 59 -11.77 -17.58 7.24
CA VAL A 59 -12.04 -16.28 6.60
C VAL A 59 -12.57 -16.52 5.18
N SER A 60 -13.80 -16.07 4.93
CA SER A 60 -14.46 -16.16 3.63
C SER A 60 -13.54 -15.71 2.49
N ARG A 61 -13.49 -16.47 1.39
CA ARG A 61 -12.77 -16.09 0.15
C ARG A 61 -13.08 -14.66 -0.29
N PHE A 62 -14.30 -14.19 0.00
CA PHE A 62 -14.75 -12.82 -0.25
C PHE A 62 -13.93 -11.77 0.52
N LEU A 63 -13.52 -12.07 1.75
CA LEU A 63 -12.78 -11.12 2.57
C LEU A 63 -11.30 -11.05 2.16
N LYS A 64 -10.71 -12.19 1.76
CA LYS A 64 -9.37 -12.19 1.12
C LYS A 64 -9.40 -11.36 -0.18
N PHE A 65 -10.48 -11.48 -0.96
CA PHE A 65 -10.69 -10.64 -2.16
C PHE A 65 -10.84 -9.15 -1.83
N LEU A 66 -11.61 -8.78 -0.80
CA LEU A 66 -11.74 -7.38 -0.37
C LEU A 66 -10.41 -6.78 0.11
N ILE A 67 -9.57 -7.55 0.80
CA ILE A 67 -8.23 -7.11 1.21
C ILE A 67 -7.35 -6.85 -0.02
N PHE A 68 -7.39 -7.74 -1.01
CA PHE A 68 -6.67 -7.55 -2.28
C PHE A 68 -7.18 -6.32 -3.05
N LEU A 69 -8.49 -6.10 -3.06
CA LEU A 69 -9.10 -4.90 -3.64
C LEU A 69 -8.59 -3.63 -2.93
N GLY A 70 -8.32 -3.69 -1.62
CA GLY A 70 -7.67 -2.62 -0.87
C GLY A 70 -6.28 -2.24 -1.39
N ILE A 71 -5.46 -3.20 -1.85
CA ILE A 71 -4.14 -2.91 -2.45
C ILE A 71 -4.32 -2.09 -3.73
N VAL A 72 -5.21 -2.57 -4.60
CA VAL A 72 -5.49 -1.93 -5.89
C VAL A 72 -6.02 -0.52 -5.67
N LEU A 73 -6.98 -0.38 -4.75
CA LEU A 73 -7.55 0.92 -4.37
C LEU A 73 -6.47 1.86 -3.79
N GLY A 74 -5.62 1.34 -2.90
CA GLY A 74 -4.51 2.09 -2.32
C GLY A 74 -3.56 2.65 -3.37
N LEU A 75 -3.17 1.82 -4.34
CA LEU A 75 -2.32 2.25 -5.46
C LEU A 75 -2.99 3.31 -6.34
N ILE A 76 -4.27 3.09 -6.71
CA ILE A 76 -5.08 4.07 -7.46
C ILE A 76 -5.11 5.41 -6.73
N ASN A 77 -5.30 5.41 -5.41
CA ASN A 77 -5.41 6.63 -4.61
C ASN A 77 -4.09 7.39 -4.49
N VAL A 78 -2.96 6.68 -4.33
CA VAL A 78 -1.63 7.30 -4.32
C VAL A 78 -1.34 7.95 -5.66
N ILE A 79 -1.59 7.24 -6.77
CA ILE A 79 -1.40 7.79 -8.13
C ILE A 79 -2.27 9.02 -8.32
N THR A 80 -3.55 8.93 -7.94
CA THR A 80 -4.49 10.04 -8.09
C THR A 80 -4.06 11.24 -7.26
N ALA A 81 -3.69 11.06 -6.00
CA ALA A 81 -3.18 12.15 -5.16
C ALA A 81 -1.98 12.86 -5.80
N VAL A 82 -1.01 12.09 -6.33
CA VAL A 82 0.18 12.66 -7.00
C VAL A 82 -0.22 13.43 -8.26
N ILE A 83 -1.13 12.89 -9.07
CA ILE A 83 -1.62 13.54 -10.29
C ILE A 83 -2.39 14.83 -9.96
N THR A 84 -3.31 14.77 -8.99
CA THR A 84 -4.11 15.92 -8.55
C THR A 84 -3.22 17.06 -8.07
N ILE A 85 -2.17 16.76 -7.28
CA ILE A 85 -1.19 17.75 -6.82
C ILE A 85 -0.33 18.27 -7.98
N SER A 86 0.13 17.38 -8.87
CA SER A 86 1.09 17.76 -9.92
C SER A 86 0.45 18.54 -11.06
N LEU A 87 -0.83 18.28 -11.36
CA LEU A 87 -1.55 18.88 -12.48
C LEU A 87 -2.58 19.93 -12.04
N ASP A 88 -2.63 20.24 -10.73
CA ASP A 88 -3.56 21.22 -10.15
C ASP A 88 -5.03 20.96 -10.51
N ILE A 89 -5.44 19.70 -10.43
CA ILE A 89 -6.77 19.24 -10.82
C ILE A 89 -7.71 19.34 -9.61
N PRO A 90 -8.93 19.89 -9.75
CA PRO A 90 -9.90 19.93 -8.67
C PRO A 90 -10.40 18.52 -8.32
N PRO A 91 -10.63 18.21 -7.03
CA PRO A 91 -11.03 16.87 -6.59
C PRO A 91 -12.46 16.47 -6.95
N SER A 92 -13.31 17.43 -7.36
CA SER A 92 -14.68 17.22 -7.82
C SER A 92 -15.16 18.39 -8.69
N PHE A 93 -16.19 18.15 -9.50
CA PHE A 93 -16.86 19.22 -10.26
C PHE A 93 -17.48 20.28 -9.34
N ALA A 94 -18.13 19.87 -8.25
CA ALA A 94 -18.73 20.79 -7.30
C ALA A 94 -17.69 21.70 -6.64
N TYR A 95 -16.48 21.19 -6.35
CA TYR A 95 -15.39 21.98 -5.80
C TYR A 95 -14.88 23.02 -6.80
N ARG A 96 -14.73 22.61 -8.07
CA ARG A 96 -14.34 23.51 -9.15
C ARG A 96 -15.30 24.69 -9.29
N ASP A 97 -16.60 24.42 -9.19
CA ASP A 97 -17.64 25.41 -9.41
C ASP A 97 -17.81 26.38 -8.21
N ASN A 98 -17.51 25.93 -6.98
CA ASN A 98 -17.69 26.72 -5.76
C ASN A 98 -16.42 27.46 -5.27
N VAL A 99 -15.25 26.85 -5.41
CA VAL A 99 -13.98 27.36 -4.83
C VAL A 99 -12.99 27.75 -5.93
N GLY A 100 -12.93 26.98 -7.01
CA GLY A 100 -12.13 27.29 -8.19
C GLY A 100 -11.40 26.07 -8.75
N ASN A 101 -10.75 26.27 -9.90
CA ASN A 101 -10.04 25.21 -10.61
C ASN A 101 -8.61 25.02 -10.10
N HIS A 102 -8.49 24.58 -8.84
CA HIS A 102 -7.23 24.22 -8.20
C HIS A 102 -7.43 22.97 -7.32
N TYR A 103 -6.34 22.32 -6.94
CA TYR A 103 -6.37 21.15 -6.07
C TYR A 103 -6.77 21.52 -4.62
N ASP A 104 -7.49 20.64 -3.94
CA ASP A 104 -7.69 20.73 -2.50
C ASP A 104 -6.56 19.99 -1.76
N LEU A 105 -5.78 20.74 -0.98
CA LEU A 105 -4.63 20.20 -0.26
C LEU A 105 -5.05 19.12 0.75
N LEU A 106 -6.15 19.33 1.47
CA LEU A 106 -6.64 18.40 2.48
C LEU A 106 -7.03 17.04 1.86
N THR A 107 -7.82 17.07 0.79
CA THR A 107 -8.25 15.86 0.07
C THR A 107 -7.06 15.14 -0.55
N SER A 108 -6.13 15.87 -1.16
CA SER A 108 -4.96 15.29 -1.81
C SER A 108 -4.02 14.60 -0.81
N ILE A 109 -3.74 15.24 0.33
CA ILE A 109 -2.94 14.62 1.40
C ILE A 109 -3.68 13.41 1.98
N SER A 110 -4.99 13.50 2.17
CA SER A 110 -5.79 12.40 2.70
C SER A 110 -5.78 11.19 1.77
N LEU A 111 -5.91 11.40 0.45
CA LEU A 111 -5.79 10.34 -0.55
C LEU A 111 -4.40 9.70 -0.53
N LEU A 112 -3.33 10.50 -0.38
CA LEU A 112 -1.97 9.99 -0.31
C LEU A 112 -1.73 9.16 0.94
N VAL A 113 -2.11 9.67 2.12
CA VAL A 113 -1.94 8.99 3.41
C VAL A 113 -2.78 7.72 3.47
N MET A 114 -4.06 7.80 3.10
CA MET A 114 -4.97 6.65 3.13
C MET A 114 -4.65 5.63 2.03
N GLY A 115 -4.22 6.09 0.85
CA GLY A 115 -3.76 5.21 -0.22
C GLY A 115 -2.52 4.40 0.20
N LEU A 116 -1.53 5.08 0.80
CA LEU A 116 -0.32 4.43 1.30
C LEU A 116 -0.64 3.45 2.43
N ALA A 117 -1.51 3.84 3.36
CA ALA A 117 -2.03 2.98 4.40
C ALA A 117 -2.68 1.68 3.86
N MET A 118 -3.51 1.81 2.83
CA MET A 118 -4.16 0.68 2.14
C MET A 118 -3.21 -0.23 1.42
N PHE A 119 -2.15 0.35 0.86
CA PHE A 119 -1.10 -0.43 0.24
C PHE A 119 -0.24 -1.18 1.28
N ILE A 120 0.06 -0.54 2.41
CA ILE A 120 0.92 -1.10 3.46
C ILE A 120 0.24 -2.27 4.18
N LYS A 121 -1.06 -2.20 4.45
CA LYS A 121 -1.72 -3.20 5.31
C LYS A 121 -1.55 -4.65 4.82
N PRO A 122 -1.71 -4.97 3.53
CA PRO A 122 -1.52 -6.34 3.05
C PRO A 122 -0.05 -6.78 2.99
N LEU A 123 0.91 -5.85 3.03
CA LEU A 123 2.35 -6.18 3.10
C LEU A 123 2.73 -6.79 4.45
N GLN A 124 1.93 -6.57 5.49
CA GLN A 124 2.15 -7.15 6.81
C GLN A 124 2.12 -8.69 6.80
N ASP A 125 1.27 -9.28 5.95
CA ASP A 125 1.07 -10.74 5.93
C ASP A 125 2.11 -11.46 5.05
N VAL A 126 3.01 -10.73 4.39
CA VAL A 126 4.03 -11.28 3.49
C VAL A 126 5.40 -11.22 4.17
N PRO A 127 6.18 -12.32 4.22
CA PRO A 127 7.53 -12.33 4.78
C PRO A 127 8.54 -11.68 3.81
N ILE A 128 8.35 -10.39 3.50
CA ILE A 128 9.11 -9.63 2.50
C ILE A 128 10.60 -9.62 2.85
N ALA A 129 10.95 -9.43 4.12
CA ALA A 129 12.33 -9.43 4.58
C ALA A 129 13.06 -10.74 4.22
N THR A 130 12.38 -11.89 4.39
CA THR A 130 12.93 -13.21 4.05
C THR A 130 13.05 -13.39 2.54
N ILE A 131 12.03 -12.99 1.78
CA ILE A 131 12.05 -13.11 0.31
C ILE A 131 13.18 -12.27 -0.28
N VAL A 132 13.29 -11.01 0.12
CA VAL A 132 14.33 -10.10 -0.39
C VAL A 132 15.72 -10.53 0.08
N GLY A 133 15.86 -10.97 1.34
CA GLY A 133 17.11 -11.54 1.84
C GLY A 133 17.57 -12.74 1.02
N LEU A 134 16.66 -13.66 0.70
CA LEU A 134 16.94 -14.84 -0.12
C LEU A 134 17.37 -14.45 -1.54
N ILE A 135 16.67 -13.51 -2.17
CA ILE A 135 17.01 -13.00 -3.51
C ILE A 135 18.39 -12.35 -3.50
N ALA A 136 18.69 -11.52 -2.50
CA ALA A 136 19.99 -10.86 -2.36
C ALA A 136 21.13 -11.87 -2.17
N GLY A 137 20.94 -12.85 -1.28
CA GLY A 137 21.91 -13.92 -1.09
C GLY A 137 22.15 -14.72 -2.36
N ALA A 138 21.07 -15.09 -3.06
CA ALA A 138 21.15 -15.84 -4.33
C ALA A 138 21.87 -15.03 -5.41
N ALA A 139 21.57 -13.73 -5.54
CA ALA A 139 22.21 -12.84 -6.49
C ALA A 139 23.72 -12.72 -6.22
N VAL A 140 24.12 -12.50 -4.97
CA VAL A 140 25.53 -12.40 -4.60
C VAL A 140 26.28 -13.73 -4.83
N ALA A 141 25.69 -14.86 -4.43
CA ALA A 141 26.28 -16.17 -4.66
C ALA A 141 26.45 -16.47 -6.16
N LEU A 142 25.47 -16.09 -6.98
CA LEU A 142 25.51 -16.25 -8.43
C LEU A 142 26.57 -15.35 -9.07
N LEU A 143 26.67 -14.08 -8.65
CA LEU A 143 27.73 -13.18 -9.11
C LEU A 143 29.12 -13.70 -8.75
N LEU A 144 29.30 -14.22 -7.53
CA LEU A 144 30.57 -14.84 -7.12
C LEU A 144 30.91 -16.08 -7.96
N ALA A 145 29.92 -16.93 -8.24
CA ALA A 145 30.11 -18.12 -9.07
C ALA A 145 30.51 -17.76 -10.52
N MET A 146 30.07 -16.62 -11.05
CA MET A 146 30.46 -16.13 -12.37
C MET A 146 31.91 -15.61 -12.43
N VAL A 147 32.42 -15.09 -11.32
CA VAL A 147 33.80 -14.55 -11.23
C VAL A 147 34.82 -15.66 -11.00
N ILE A 148 34.44 -16.74 -10.31
CA ILE A 148 35.34 -17.86 -10.02
C ILE A 148 35.54 -18.71 -11.29
N PRO A 149 36.79 -18.97 -11.71
CA PRO A 149 37.07 -19.82 -12.87
C PRO A 149 36.51 -21.24 -12.69
N SER A 150 35.94 -21.81 -13.74
CA SER A 150 35.23 -23.10 -13.70
C SER A 150 36.05 -24.28 -13.17
N GLY A 151 37.38 -24.24 -13.31
CA GLY A 151 38.30 -25.27 -12.77
C GLY A 151 38.35 -25.35 -11.24
N PHE A 152 37.97 -24.28 -10.53
CA PHE A 152 37.92 -24.26 -9.06
C PHE A 152 36.53 -24.57 -8.51
N LEU A 153 35.48 -24.50 -9.33
CA LEU A 153 34.09 -24.78 -8.92
C LEU A 153 33.83 -26.27 -8.66
N SER A 154 34.69 -27.16 -9.15
CA SER A 154 34.62 -28.60 -8.85
C SER A 154 35.12 -28.95 -7.44
N ASP A 155 35.88 -28.07 -6.80
CA ASP A 155 36.37 -28.28 -5.43
C ASP A 155 35.22 -28.16 -4.42
N SER A 156 35.10 -29.16 -3.54
CA SER A 156 34.14 -29.19 -2.45
C SER A 156 34.27 -27.95 -1.55
N THR A 157 35.50 -27.49 -1.33
CA THR A 157 35.80 -26.35 -0.45
C THR A 157 35.16 -25.06 -0.98
N VAL A 158 35.27 -24.81 -2.29
CA VAL A 158 34.73 -23.60 -2.94
C VAL A 158 33.20 -23.61 -2.91
N LYS A 159 32.57 -24.77 -3.06
CA LYS A 159 31.10 -24.91 -2.93
C LYS A 159 30.63 -24.55 -1.53
N TRP A 160 31.30 -25.03 -0.48
CA TRP A 160 30.97 -24.67 0.90
C TRP A 160 31.16 -23.19 1.19
N ILE A 161 32.21 -22.56 0.63
CA ILE A 161 32.41 -21.11 0.75
C ILE A 161 31.25 -20.34 0.12
N LEU A 162 30.80 -20.71 -1.09
CA LEU A 162 29.64 -20.11 -1.75
C LEU A 162 28.37 -20.24 -0.91
N VAL A 163 28.13 -21.41 -0.29
CA VAL A 163 26.99 -21.64 0.59
C VAL A 163 27.09 -20.77 1.86
N ILE A 164 28.26 -20.68 2.48
CA ILE A 164 28.47 -19.84 3.67
C ILE A 164 28.20 -18.37 3.34
N VAL A 165 28.72 -17.87 2.21
CA VAL A 165 28.47 -16.50 1.75
C VAL A 165 26.99 -16.28 1.47
N PHE A 166 26.33 -17.21 0.78
CA PHE A 166 24.89 -17.15 0.53
C PHE A 166 24.09 -17.02 1.84
N VAL A 167 24.37 -17.87 2.84
CA VAL A 167 23.69 -17.85 4.14
C VAL A 167 24.01 -16.57 4.91
N ALA A 168 25.27 -16.12 4.89
CA ALA A 168 25.69 -14.89 5.57
C ALA A 168 24.99 -13.66 5.00
N ILE A 169 24.99 -13.49 3.66
CA ILE A 169 24.33 -12.36 3.00
C ILE A 169 22.81 -12.42 3.19
N THR A 170 22.20 -13.59 3.02
CA THR A 170 20.76 -13.77 3.26
C THR A 170 20.38 -13.36 4.68
N SER A 171 21.18 -13.77 5.67
CA SER A 171 20.93 -13.46 7.08
C SER A 171 21.12 -11.97 7.39
N ILE A 172 22.17 -11.34 6.87
CA ILE A 172 22.45 -9.91 7.07
C ILE A 172 21.34 -9.05 6.43
N VAL A 173 21.04 -9.29 5.16
CA VAL A 173 20.00 -8.52 4.43
C VAL A 173 18.63 -8.77 5.03
N GLY A 174 18.31 -10.03 5.36
CA GLY A 174 17.06 -10.39 6.02
C GLY A 174 16.89 -9.71 7.36
N ALA A 175 17.93 -9.67 8.21
CA ALA A 175 17.89 -9.01 9.50
C ALA A 175 17.74 -7.49 9.38
N LEU A 176 18.47 -6.86 8.44
CA LEU A 176 18.36 -5.42 8.19
C LEU A 176 16.96 -5.04 7.72
N LEU A 177 16.41 -5.78 6.75
CA LEU A 177 15.06 -5.52 6.25
C LEU A 177 13.98 -5.83 7.26
N LYS A 178 14.20 -6.80 8.15
CA LYS A 178 13.23 -7.12 9.21
C LYS A 178 12.95 -5.90 10.09
N VAL A 179 13.95 -5.12 10.46
CA VAL A 179 13.76 -3.89 11.26
C VAL A 179 12.83 -2.89 10.55
N TRP A 180 12.99 -2.72 9.23
CA TRP A 180 12.14 -1.84 8.44
C TRP A 180 10.72 -2.38 8.29
N VAL A 181 10.58 -3.68 8.00
CA VAL A 181 9.28 -4.34 7.84
C VAL A 181 8.50 -4.32 9.16
N ASP A 182 9.15 -4.61 10.29
CA ASP A 182 8.54 -4.55 11.63
C ASP A 182 8.03 -3.14 11.94
N GLY A 183 8.78 -2.10 11.53
CA GLY A 183 8.35 -0.70 11.65
C GLY A 183 7.11 -0.37 10.80
N ILE A 184 7.10 -0.80 9.54
CA ILE A 184 5.95 -0.64 8.64
C ILE A 184 4.73 -1.40 9.17
N GLU A 185 4.92 -2.62 9.67
CA GLU A 185 3.89 -3.44 10.29
C GLU A 185 3.33 -2.77 11.55
N ALA A 186 4.17 -2.14 12.38
CA ALA A 186 3.70 -1.41 13.56
C ALA A 186 2.75 -0.26 13.18
N VAL A 187 3.10 0.51 12.14
CA VAL A 187 2.23 1.58 11.61
C VAL A 187 0.93 0.99 11.04
N ALA A 188 1.01 -0.11 10.30
CA ALA A 188 -0.16 -0.81 9.76
C ALA A 188 -1.11 -1.30 10.87
N LYS A 189 -0.56 -1.90 11.93
CA LYS A 189 -1.30 -2.37 13.11
C LYS A 189 -1.94 -1.23 13.88
N PHE A 190 -1.24 -0.10 13.99
CA PHE A 190 -1.75 1.10 14.64
C PHE A 190 -2.93 1.68 13.85
N LEU A 191 -2.77 1.86 12.54
CA LEU A 191 -3.81 2.44 11.69
C LEU A 191 -5.04 1.53 11.56
N SER A 192 -4.83 0.21 11.57
CA SER A 192 -5.91 -0.78 11.53
C SER A 192 -6.58 -1.01 12.89
N TRP A 193 -6.15 -0.31 13.95
CA TRP A 193 -6.78 -0.44 15.25
C TRP A 193 -8.25 0.03 15.17
N PRO A 194 -9.25 -0.76 15.65
CA PRO A 194 -10.66 -0.48 15.38
C PRO A 194 -11.11 0.96 15.71
N PRO A 195 -10.74 1.58 16.85
CA PRO A 195 -11.09 2.97 17.12
C PRO A 195 -10.55 3.94 16.06
N ILE A 196 -9.29 3.78 15.66
CA ILE A 196 -8.63 4.64 14.67
C ILE A 196 -9.23 4.42 13.28
N ALA A 197 -9.42 3.16 12.89
CA ALA A 197 -10.02 2.81 11.60
C ALA A 197 -11.44 3.40 11.46
N LEU A 198 -12.23 3.39 12.53
CA LEU A 198 -13.57 4.00 12.54
C LEU A 198 -13.51 5.53 12.36
N VAL A 199 -12.61 6.20 13.08
CA VAL A 199 -12.41 7.66 12.96
C VAL A 199 -11.94 8.02 11.55
N LEU A 200 -10.98 7.28 11.00
CA LEU A 200 -10.49 7.48 9.63
C LEU A 200 -11.58 7.21 8.59
N ALA A 201 -12.39 6.17 8.78
CA ALA A 201 -13.51 5.87 7.90
C ALA A 201 -14.54 7.01 7.90
N ALA A 202 -14.95 7.46 9.09
CA ALA A 202 -15.86 8.59 9.24
C ALA A 202 -15.29 9.86 8.61
N TYR A 203 -14.03 10.18 8.88
CA TYR A 203 -13.34 11.32 8.28
C TYR A 203 -13.34 11.25 6.75
N CYS A 204 -12.92 10.14 6.16
CA CYS A 204 -12.82 9.98 4.70
C CYS A 204 -14.20 10.07 4.01
N ILE A 205 -15.23 9.46 4.60
CA ILE A 205 -16.59 9.52 4.07
C ILE A 205 -17.12 10.96 4.15
N VAL A 206 -17.00 11.60 5.32
CA VAL A 206 -17.53 12.97 5.51
C VAL A 206 -16.77 13.96 4.62
N GLN A 207 -15.44 13.96 4.63
CA GLN A 207 -14.62 14.82 3.76
C GLN A 207 -14.95 14.57 2.28
N GLY A 208 -15.04 13.31 1.86
CA GLY A 208 -15.39 12.96 0.49
C GLY A 208 -16.77 13.48 0.09
N LEU A 209 -17.79 13.33 0.95
CA LEU A 209 -19.14 13.85 0.70
C LEU A 209 -19.20 15.38 0.67
N PHE A 210 -18.46 16.06 1.55
CA PHE A 210 -18.38 17.52 1.58
C PHE A 210 -17.79 18.07 0.29
N VAL A 211 -16.69 17.50 -0.19
CA VAL A 211 -16.06 17.94 -1.44
C VAL A 211 -16.94 17.56 -2.65
N LEU A 212 -17.63 16.43 -2.60
CA LEU A 212 -18.44 15.95 -3.71
C LEU A 212 -19.78 16.68 -3.87
N VAL A 213 -20.49 16.92 -2.76
CA VAL A 213 -21.85 17.51 -2.76
C VAL A 213 -21.81 18.99 -2.38
N GLY A 214 -21.04 19.34 -1.35
CA GLY A 214 -20.91 20.72 -0.88
C GLY A 214 -19.94 21.56 -1.72
N GLY A 215 -19.03 20.92 -2.45
CA GLY A 215 -17.98 21.60 -3.19
C GLY A 215 -17.00 22.36 -2.28
N THR A 216 -16.91 21.99 -1.01
CA THR A 216 -16.00 22.59 -0.03
C THR A 216 -15.27 21.50 0.75
N SER A 217 -14.06 21.78 1.19
CA SER A 217 -13.32 20.89 2.11
C SER A 217 -13.77 21.11 3.55
N LEU A 218 -13.66 20.07 4.39
CA LEU A 218 -14.09 20.13 5.79
C LEU A 218 -13.26 21.11 6.63
N PHE A 219 -12.00 21.33 6.23
CA PHE A 219 -11.18 22.43 6.71
C PHE A 219 -10.75 23.27 5.51
N VAL A 220 -11.18 24.54 5.51
CA VAL A 220 -10.69 25.55 4.59
C VAL A 220 -9.33 26.01 5.10
N PHE A 221 -8.27 25.76 4.33
CA PHE A 221 -6.92 26.27 4.58
C PHE A 221 -6.61 27.40 3.60
#